data_AF-A0A1L7GMW9-F1
#
_entry.id   AF-A0A1L7GMW9-F1
#
_cell.length_a   1.000
_cell.length_b   1.000
_cell.length_c   1.000
_cell.angle_alpha   90.00
_cell.angle_beta   90.00
_cell.angle_gamma   90.00
#
_symmetry.space_group_name_H-M   'P 1'
#
loop_
_entity.id
_entity.type
_entity.pdbx_description
1 polymer ?
#
loop_
_entity_poly.entity_id
_entity_poly.type
_entity_poly.pdbx_seq_one_letter_code
_entity_poly.pdbx_strand_id
1 'polypeptide(L)' 'MSNHTYRVTEIVGTSHEGIDQAIRNGIARAGQTVRNLDWFEVVQMRGHIENGEIAHYQVGLKVGFRLEGED' A
#
# COMPACT_ATOMS: atom_id res chain seq x y z
N MET A 1 20.08 8.25 21.64
CA MET A 1 18.99 8.35 20.65
C MET A 1 18.83 6.96 20.06
N SER A 2 17.65 6.35 20.15
CA SER A 2 17.41 5.04 19.54
C SER A 2 17.42 5.20 18.02
N ASN A 3 18.31 4.48 17.35
CA ASN A 3 18.30 4.41 15.90
C ASN A 3 17.18 3.44 15.48
N HIS A 4 16.16 3.94 14.80
CA HIS A 4 15.11 3.11 14.25
C HIS A 4 15.49 2.59 12.86
N THR A 5 15.29 1.30 12.64
CA THR A 5 15.40 0.69 11.31
C THR A 5 14.01 0.50 10.74
N TYR A 6 13.86 0.82 9.45
CA TYR A 6 12.60 0.72 8.74
C TYR A 6 12.73 -0.29 7.61
N ARG A 7 11.63 -1.01 7.36
CA ARG A 7 11.48 -1.82 6.16
C ARG A 7 10.46 -1.16 5.25
N VAL A 8 10.79 -1.12 3.96
CA VAL A 8 9.88 -0.67 2.91
C VAL A 8 9.55 -1.87 2.03
N THR A 9 8.27 -2.13 1.84
CA THR A 9 7.77 -3.19 0.95
C THR A 9 6.80 -2.63 -0.07
N GLU A 10 6.73 -3.25 -1.24
CA GLU A 10 5.79 -2.86 -2.28
C GLU A 10 4.54 -3.75 -2.27
N ILE A 11 3.38 -3.12 -2.42
CA ILE A 11 2.08 -3.77 -2.57
C ILE A 11 1.29 -3.08 -3.69
N VAL A 12 0.25 -3.75 -4.19
CA VAL A 12 -0.73 -3.14 -5.11
C VAL A 12 -2.11 -3.20 -4.47
N GLY A 13 -2.67 -2.03 -4.18
CA GLY A 13 -4.06 -1.90 -3.74
C GLY A 13 -5.00 -1.82 -4.94
N THR A 14 -6.20 -2.38 -4.83
CA THR A 14 -7.18 -2.40 -5.92
C THR A 14 -8.58 -2.01 -5.46
N SER A 15 -9.35 -1.35 -6.32
CA SER A 15 -10.77 -1.03 -6.09
C SER A 15 -11.50 -0.79 -7.41
N HIS A 16 -12.80 -1.03 -7.45
CA HIS A 16 -13.67 -0.62 -8.57
C HIS A 16 -14.09 0.86 -8.45
N GLU A 17 -14.04 1.42 -7.24
CA GLU A 17 -14.61 2.74 -6.95
C GLU A 17 -13.66 3.89 -7.29
N GLY A 18 -12.37 3.69 -7.15
CA GLY A 18 -11.38 4.74 -7.39
C GLY A 18 -10.03 4.50 -6.72
N ILE A 19 -9.14 5.45 -6.93
CA ILE A 19 -7.75 5.44 -6.46
C ILE A 19 -7.67 5.55 -4.94
N ASP A 20 -8.44 6.45 -4.30
CA ASP A 20 -8.45 6.60 -2.84
C ASP A 20 -8.85 5.29 -2.14
N GLN A 21 -9.93 4.66 -2.62
CA GLN A 21 -10.37 3.38 -2.08
C GLN A 21 -9.35 2.26 -2.34
N ALA A 22 -8.69 2.24 -3.50
CA ALA A 22 -7.63 1.27 -3.79
C ALA A 22 -6.43 1.43 -2.82
N ILE A 23 -6.05 2.66 -2.49
CA ILE A 23 -5.00 2.95 -1.49
C ILE A 23 -5.43 2.43 -0.12
N ARG A 24 -6.63 2.80 0.34
CA ARG A 24 -7.17 2.35 1.64
C ARG A 24 -7.22 0.82 1.74
N ASN A 25 -7.66 0.13 0.69
CA ASN A 25 -7.70 -1.33 0.64
C ASN A 25 -6.30 -1.93 0.79
N GLY A 26 -5.30 -1.39 0.09
CA GLY A 26 -3.90 -1.83 0.19
C GLY A 26 -3.34 -1.66 1.60
N ILE A 27 -3.51 -0.48 2.20
CA ILE A 27 -3.03 -0.18 3.56
C ILE A 27 -3.74 -1.04 4.60
N ALA A 28 -5.07 -1.18 4.51
CA ALA A 28 -5.85 -2.02 5.41
C ALA A 28 -5.38 -3.47 5.37
N ARG A 29 -5.11 -4.02 4.18
CA ARG A 29 -4.62 -5.39 4.04
C ARG A 29 -3.19 -5.55 4.57
N ALA A 30 -2.32 -4.57 4.34
CA ALA A 30 -0.95 -4.59 4.87
C ALA A 30 -0.94 -4.55 6.41
N GLY A 31 -1.80 -3.73 7.01
CA GLY A 31 -1.92 -3.56 8.46
C GLY A 31 -2.40 -4.81 9.20
N GLN A 32 -2.97 -5.79 8.49
CA GLN A 32 -3.32 -7.09 9.08
C GLN A 32 -2.10 -7.98 9.34
N THR A 33 -1.00 -7.77 8.60
CA THR A 33 0.19 -8.63 8.65
C THR A 33 1.43 -7.92 9.18
N VAL A 34 1.43 -6.59 9.16
CA VAL A 34 2.58 -5.76 9.50
C VAL A 34 2.17 -4.73 10.54
N ARG A 35 2.95 -4.64 11.63
CA ARG A 35 2.78 -3.65 12.69
C ARG A 35 3.61 -2.40 12.40
N ASN A 36 3.30 -1.31 13.09
CA ASN A 36 4.05 -0.05 13.02
C ASN A 36 4.13 0.54 11.59
N LEU A 37 3.02 0.48 10.85
CA LEU A 37 2.87 1.18 9.57
C LEU A 37 2.95 2.69 9.82
N ASP A 38 3.91 3.36 9.19
CA ASP A 38 4.16 4.78 9.42
C ASP A 38 3.83 5.62 8.18
N TRP A 39 4.22 5.17 6.98
CA TRP A 39 3.93 5.91 5.75
C TRP A 39 3.69 5.01 4.54
N PHE A 40 3.15 5.62 3.49
CA PHE A 40 3.11 5.04 2.15
C PHE A 40 3.50 6.07 1.09
N GLU A 41 3.93 5.59 -0.06
CA GLU A 41 4.27 6.38 -1.24
C GLU A 41 3.60 5.72 -2.46
N VAL A 42 2.87 6.51 -3.24
CA VAL A 42 2.29 6.03 -4.50
C VAL A 42 3.39 5.98 -5.56
N VAL A 43 3.68 4.78 -6.06
CA VAL A 43 4.73 4.58 -7.09
C VAL A 43 4.17 4.51 -8.50
N GLN A 44 2.96 3.97 -8.66
CA GLN A 44 2.30 3.90 -9.97
C GLN A 44 0.79 3.79 -9.80
N MET A 45 0.07 4.32 -10.79
CA MET A 45 -1.38 4.23 -10.89
C MET A 45 -1.74 3.63 -12.24
N ARG A 46 -2.50 2.55 -12.21
CA ARG A 46 -2.91 1.76 -13.38
C ARG A 46 -4.39 1.42 -13.27
N GLY A 47 -4.96 0.91 -14.35
CA GLY A 47 -6.33 0.42 -14.36
C GLY A 47 -6.49 -0.77 -15.29
N HIS A 48 -7.36 -1.70 -14.90
CA HIS A 48 -7.88 -2.74 -15.79
C HIS A 48 -9.04 -2.15 -16.58
N ILE A 49 -8.99 -2.25 -17.91
CA ILE A 49 -10.04 -1.76 -18.81
C ILE A 49 -10.82 -2.96 -19.32
N GLU A 50 -12.15 -2.92 -19.16
CA GLU A 50 -13.07 -3.92 -19.66
C GLU A 50 -14.26 -3.22 -20.32
N ASN A 51 -14.65 -3.66 -21.53
CA ASN A 51 -15.76 -3.07 -22.29
C ASN A 51 -15.68 -1.55 -22.50
N GLY A 52 -14.46 -1.00 -22.56
CA GLY A 52 -14.23 0.44 -22.73
C GLY A 52 -14.35 1.26 -21.44
N GLU A 53 -14.59 0.61 -20.30
CA GLU A 53 -14.68 1.25 -18.99
C GLU A 53 -13.58 0.76 -18.04
N ILE A 54 -13.31 1.53 -16.98
CA ILE A 54 -12.35 1.13 -15.95
C ILE A 54 -13.06 0.13 -15.02
N ALA A 55 -12.66 -1.14 -15.09
CA ALA A 55 -13.18 -2.19 -14.20
C ALA A 55 -12.54 -2.11 -12.81
N HIS A 56 -11.22 -1.89 -12.75
CA HIS A 56 -10.49 -1.77 -11.49
C HIS A 56 -9.38 -0.74 -11.59
N TYR A 57 -9.28 0.09 -10.57
CA TYR A 57 -8.12 0.89 -10.26
C TYR A 57 -7.09 0.02 -9.53
N GLN A 58 -5.84 0.16 -9.92
CA GLN A 58 -4.69 -0.53 -9.35
C GLN A 58 -3.65 0.51 -8.95
N VAL A 59 -3.34 0.60 -7.67
CA VAL A 59 -2.40 1.59 -7.14
C VAL A 59 -1.23 0.85 -6.51
N GLY A 60 -0.07 0.95 -7.14
CA GLY A 60 1.18 0.45 -6.58
C GLY A 60 1.66 1.39 -5.48
N LEU A 61 1.94 0.82 -4.31
CA LEU A 61 2.35 1.53 -3.11
C LEU A 61 3.66 0.95 -2.58
N LYS A 62 4.60 1.81 -2.23
CA LYS A 62 5.62 1.49 -1.22
C LYS A 62 5.05 1.79 0.15
N VAL A 63 5.21 0.87 1.10
CA VAL A 63 4.73 1.01 2.46
C VAL A 63 5.91 0.84 3.40
N GLY A 64 6.15 1.87 4.21
CA GLY A 64 7.21 1.91 5.21
C GLY A 64 6.68 1.64 6.60
N PHE A 65 7.39 0.77 7.31
CA PHE A 65 7.07 0.42 8.69
C PHE A 65 8.32 0.17 9.52
N ARG A 66 8.23 0.49 10.81
CA ARG A 66 9.35 0.32 11.72
C ARG A 66 9.53 -1.15 12.08
N LEU A 67 10.76 -1.63 11.96
CA LEU A 67 11.12 -2.96 12.46
C LEU A 67 11.20 -2.92 13.97
N GLU A 68 10.62 -3.93 14.62
CA GLU A 68 10.87 -4.20 16.04
C GLU A 68 12.34 -4.61 16.18
N GLY A 69 13.03 -4.09 17.20
CA GLY A 69 14.38 -4.54 17.52
C GLY A 69 14.35 -5.98 18.05
N GLU A 70 15.42 -6.75 17.81
CA GLU A 70 15.70 -7.89 18.67
C GLU A 70 16.15 -7.32 20.03
N ASP A 71 15.41 -7.61 21.09
CA ASP A 71 15.88 -7.39 22.46
C ASP A 71 17.06 -8.30 22.79
#